data_AF-A0A2I0F1Q4-F1
#
_entry.id   AF-A0A2I0F1Q4-F1
#
_cell.length_a   1.000
_cell.length_b   1.000
_cell.length_c   1.000
_cell.angle_alpha   90.00
_cell.angle_beta   90.00
_cell.angle_gamma   90.00
#
_symmetry.space_group_name_H-M   'P 1'
#
loop_
_entity.id
_entity.type
_entity.pdbx_description
1 polymer ?
#
loop_
_entity_poly.entity_id
_entity_poly.type
_entity_poly.pdbx_seq_one_letter_code
_entity_poly.pdbx_strand_id
1 'polypeptide(L)'
;MEAEWVLGIAAGAIAAVSGMKMANNRTKSKKQELKEQTIMDEFIVPFLPDVIGFYQLEVLGKGPLSAIDREKLVDGIYRQSLAREYRRFDRHDALDRLEDLAQAAQNSQLDMLKFLFWYLDFSNGILKDVLAQSNPLLREARLLEKQLAVWCICHEELQNDAPDSIPELIHHSSYFAGVLKEIEAGVFREMMGDDELRDERRGNFVRIIFQAFEKEAQGKVELKAVEQFHEHYDKRYTHRNKGQIRF
;
A
#
# COMPACT_ATOMS: atom_id res chain seq x y z
N MET A 1 59.95 -19.56 -21.00
CA MET A 1 59.93 -18.19 -20.45
C MET A 1 58.77 -17.35 -21.01
N GLU A 2 58.29 -17.55 -22.23
CA GLU A 2 57.20 -16.72 -22.80
C GLU A 2 55.79 -16.99 -22.27
N ALA A 3 55.47 -18.23 -21.88
CA ALA A 3 54.12 -18.61 -21.42
C ALA A 3 53.70 -17.97 -20.07
N GLU A 4 54.65 -17.71 -19.17
CA GLU A 4 54.38 -17.10 -17.86
C GLU A 4 54.02 -15.61 -17.96
N TRP A 5 54.59 -14.89 -18.94
CA TRP A 5 54.27 -13.49 -19.19
C TRP A 5 52.86 -13.31 -19.79
N VAL A 6 52.45 -14.21 -20.68
CA VAL A 6 51.10 -14.19 -21.28
C VAL A 6 50.02 -14.49 -20.23
N LEU A 7 50.29 -15.41 -19.30
CA LEU A 7 49.40 -15.70 -18.17
C LEU A 7 49.32 -14.53 -17.17
N GLY A 8 50.43 -13.86 -16.87
CA GLY A 8 50.46 -12.68 -16.00
C GLY A 8 49.67 -11.49 -16.56
N ILE A 9 49.76 -11.24 -17.88
CA ILE A 9 49.01 -10.18 -18.56
C ILE A 9 47.51 -10.52 -18.60
N ALA A 10 47.15 -11.77 -18.88
CA ALA A 10 45.75 -12.22 -18.86
C ALA A 10 45.12 -12.11 -17.47
N ALA A 11 45.83 -12.51 -16.41
CA ALA A 11 45.37 -12.38 -15.03
C ALA A 11 45.24 -10.91 -14.59
N GLY A 12 46.19 -10.05 -14.98
CA GLY A 12 46.13 -8.61 -14.74
C GLY A 12 44.95 -7.94 -15.45
N ALA A 13 44.66 -8.31 -16.69
CA ALA A 13 43.52 -7.80 -17.45
C ALA A 13 42.18 -8.24 -16.84
N ILE A 14 42.04 -9.50 -16.42
CA ILE A 14 40.83 -10.02 -15.76
C ILE A 14 40.61 -9.33 -14.40
N ALA A 15 41.67 -9.14 -13.62
CA ALA A 15 41.61 -8.42 -12.35
C ALA A 15 41.24 -6.93 -12.54
N ALA A 16 41.79 -6.27 -13.57
CA ALA A 16 41.44 -4.89 -13.91
C ALA A 16 39.99 -4.74 -14.38
N VAL A 17 39.51 -5.63 -15.26
CA VAL A 17 38.10 -5.64 -15.73
C VAL A 17 37.14 -5.93 -14.58
N SER A 18 37.49 -6.87 -13.70
CA SER A 18 36.67 -7.20 -12.52
C SER A 18 36.65 -6.06 -11.50
N GLY A 19 37.81 -5.44 -11.24
CA GLY A 19 37.93 -4.27 -10.38
C GLY A 19 37.16 -3.05 -10.91
N MET A 20 37.23 -2.79 -12.22
CA MET A 20 36.42 -1.75 -12.87
C MET A 20 34.92 -2.07 -12.80
N LYS A 21 34.50 -3.32 -13.01
CA LYS A 21 33.09 -3.73 -12.89
C LYS A 21 32.58 -3.56 -11.45
N MET A 22 33.36 -3.95 -10.45
CA MET A 22 33.02 -3.75 -9.03
C MET A 22 32.98 -2.26 -8.64
N ALA A 23 33.95 -1.46 -9.10
CA ALA A 23 33.97 -0.02 -8.86
C ALA A 23 32.79 0.68 -9.53
N ASN A 24 32.45 0.29 -10.75
CA ASN A 24 31.32 0.85 -11.50
C ASN A 24 29.98 0.43 -10.86
N ASN A 25 29.85 -0.81 -10.40
CA ASN A 25 28.68 -1.28 -9.63
C ASN A 25 28.55 -0.53 -8.31
N ARG A 26 29.64 -0.31 -7.57
CA ARG A 26 29.63 0.47 -6.33
C ARG A 26 29.25 1.93 -6.58
N THR A 27 29.72 2.52 -7.68
CA THR A 27 29.36 3.89 -8.06
C THR A 27 27.90 3.99 -8.49
N LYS A 28 27.37 2.99 -9.21
CA LYS A 28 25.95 2.88 -9.55
C LYS A 28 25.07 2.72 -8.31
N SER A 29 25.45 1.86 -7.35
CA SER A 29 24.77 1.69 -6.06
C SER A 29 24.67 3.00 -5.31
N LYS A 30 25.80 3.70 -5.10
CA LYS A 30 25.82 5.00 -4.43
C LYS A 30 24.97 6.06 -5.13
N LYS A 31 24.98 6.08 -6.47
CA LYS A 31 24.14 7.00 -7.24
C LYS A 31 22.66 6.68 -7.07
N GLN A 32 22.30 5.41 -6.99
CA GLN A 32 20.92 4.97 -6.77
C GLN A 32 20.46 5.30 -5.35
N GLU A 33 21.25 4.95 -4.33
CA GLU A 33 21.00 5.32 -2.93
C GLU A 33 20.77 6.82 -2.77
N LEU A 34 21.61 7.65 -3.41
CA LEU A 34 21.45 9.11 -3.37
C LEU A 34 20.11 9.56 -3.97
N LYS A 35 19.67 8.92 -5.06
CA LYS A 35 18.40 9.24 -5.73
C LYS A 35 17.19 8.79 -4.91
N GLU A 36 17.26 7.61 -4.29
CA GLU A 36 16.22 7.11 -3.38
C GLU A 36 16.12 7.99 -2.14
N GLN A 37 17.26 8.46 -1.62
CA GLN A 37 17.32 9.45 -0.54
C GLN A 37 16.67 10.78 -0.96
N THR A 38 16.96 11.30 -2.16
CA THR A 38 16.31 12.51 -2.68
C THR A 38 14.80 12.35 -2.75
N ILE A 39 14.30 11.21 -3.25
CA ILE A 39 12.84 10.93 -3.28
C ILE A 39 12.27 10.84 -1.87
N MET A 40 12.98 10.21 -0.95
CA MET A 40 12.55 10.16 0.43
C MET A 40 12.38 11.58 1.01
N ASP A 41 13.35 12.46 0.78
CA ASP A 41 13.36 13.82 1.33
C ASP A 41 12.36 14.77 0.64
N GLU A 42 12.15 14.62 -0.67
CA GLU A 42 11.31 15.53 -1.48
C GLU A 42 9.87 15.04 -1.68
N PHE A 43 9.61 13.74 -1.59
CA PHE A 43 8.31 13.15 -1.87
C PHE A 43 7.72 12.45 -0.65
N ILE A 44 8.50 11.62 0.06
CA ILE A 44 7.91 10.77 1.11
C ILE A 44 7.78 11.54 2.43
N VAL A 45 8.87 12.12 2.92
CA VAL A 45 8.91 12.86 4.19
C VAL A 45 7.92 14.04 4.22
N PRO A 46 7.72 14.81 3.13
CA PRO A 46 6.79 15.94 3.17
C PRO A 46 5.32 15.55 3.30
N PHE A 47 4.90 14.41 2.74
CA PHE A 47 3.47 14.04 2.71
C PHE A 47 3.10 12.93 3.69
N LEU A 48 4.04 12.04 4.06
CA LEU A 48 3.76 10.91 4.95
C LEU A 48 3.12 11.31 6.29
N PRO A 49 3.52 12.41 6.97
CA PRO A 49 2.85 12.85 8.20
C PRO A 49 1.37 13.17 8.01
N ASP A 50 1.00 13.83 6.90
CA ASP A 50 -0.39 14.16 6.60
C ASP A 50 -1.19 12.90 6.23
N VAL A 51 -0.57 11.93 5.55
CA VAL A 51 -1.19 10.63 5.26
C VAL A 51 -1.46 9.83 6.54
N ILE A 52 -0.50 9.81 7.47
CA ILE A 52 -0.69 9.20 8.80
C ILE A 52 -1.78 9.95 9.59
N GLY A 53 -1.76 11.29 9.55
CA GLY A 53 -2.77 12.12 10.19
C GLY A 53 -4.17 11.84 9.65
N PHE A 54 -4.31 11.64 8.33
CA PHE A 54 -5.59 11.31 7.69
C PHE A 54 -6.16 10.03 8.28
N TYR A 55 -5.34 8.98 8.34
CA TYR A 55 -5.73 7.72 8.96
C TYR A 55 -6.11 7.89 10.43
N GLN A 56 -5.32 8.62 11.22
CA GLN A 56 -5.62 8.82 12.64
C GLN A 56 -6.96 9.53 12.85
N LEU A 57 -7.29 10.51 12.01
CA LEU A 57 -8.59 11.20 12.09
C LEU A 57 -9.76 10.28 11.73
N GLU A 58 -9.63 9.51 10.65
CA GLU A 58 -10.61 8.52 10.22
C GLU A 58 -10.86 7.48 11.33
N VAL A 59 -9.80 6.90 11.92
CA VAL A 59 -9.92 5.94 13.04
C VAL A 59 -10.60 6.57 14.26
N LEU A 60 -10.34 7.84 14.56
CA LEU A 60 -10.91 8.50 15.74
C LEU A 60 -12.38 8.92 15.55
N GLY A 61 -12.98 8.68 14.38
CA GLY A 61 -14.32 9.16 14.05
C GLY A 61 -14.43 10.69 14.10
N LYS A 62 -13.29 11.38 14.09
CA LYS A 62 -13.23 12.83 14.00
C LYS A 62 -13.25 13.14 12.53
N GLY A 63 -14.33 13.76 12.07
CA GLY A 63 -14.49 14.22 10.70
C GLY A 63 -13.16 14.74 10.15
N PRO A 64 -12.55 14.10 9.13
CA PRO A 64 -11.23 14.44 8.58
C PRO A 64 -11.12 15.90 8.13
N LEU A 65 -12.28 16.54 7.96
CA LEU A 65 -12.48 17.89 7.46
C LEU A 65 -11.98 19.01 8.38
N SER A 66 -11.62 18.76 9.66
CA SER A 66 -11.21 19.85 10.55
C SER A 66 -9.70 20.09 10.66
N ALA A 67 -8.84 19.22 10.13
CA ALA A 67 -7.39 19.35 10.32
C ALA A 67 -6.52 19.05 9.08
N ILE A 68 -7.02 18.26 8.11
CA ILE A 68 -6.25 17.91 6.91
C ILE A 68 -6.97 18.43 5.68
N ASP A 69 -6.29 19.32 4.97
CA ASP A 69 -6.72 19.85 3.69
C ASP A 69 -6.51 18.77 2.61
N ARG A 70 -7.58 18.02 2.32
CA ARG A 70 -7.57 16.92 1.34
C ARG A 70 -7.13 17.39 -0.04
N GLU A 71 -7.62 18.55 -0.48
CA GLU A 71 -7.29 19.11 -1.78
C GLU A 71 -5.80 19.41 -1.87
N LYS A 72 -5.26 20.09 -0.85
CA LYS A 72 -3.83 20.41 -0.78
C LYS A 72 -2.95 19.15 -0.70
N LEU A 73 -3.35 18.13 0.06
CA LEU A 73 -2.60 16.87 0.17
C LEU A 73 -2.56 16.14 -1.18
N VAL A 74 -3.72 15.99 -1.82
CA VAL A 74 -3.82 15.30 -3.12
C VAL A 74 -3.07 16.07 -4.20
N ASP A 75 -3.25 17.39 -4.30
CA ASP A 75 -2.56 18.23 -5.29
C ASP A 75 -1.03 18.24 -5.06
N GLY A 76 -0.59 18.27 -3.80
CA GLY A 76 0.82 18.17 -3.43
C GLY A 76 1.46 16.86 -3.89
N ILE A 77 0.86 15.73 -3.52
CA ILE A 77 1.33 14.39 -3.94
C ILE A 77 1.28 14.27 -5.46
N TYR A 78 0.17 14.66 -6.09
CA TYR A 78 -0.01 14.55 -7.53
C TYR A 78 1.06 15.35 -8.29
N ARG A 79 1.24 16.64 -7.99
CA ARG A 79 2.24 17.47 -8.69
C ARG A 79 3.65 16.93 -8.56
N GLN A 80 4.00 16.45 -7.37
CA GLN A 80 5.34 15.91 -7.12
C GLN A 80 5.52 14.54 -7.81
N SER A 81 4.45 13.74 -7.94
CA SER A 81 4.47 12.44 -8.64
C SER A 81 4.77 12.57 -10.15
N LEU A 82 4.49 13.72 -10.76
CA LEU A 82 4.76 13.99 -12.18
C LEU A 82 6.26 14.16 -12.51
N ALA A 83 7.12 14.22 -11.49
CA ALA A 83 8.56 14.29 -11.68
C ALA A 83 9.08 13.05 -12.44
N ARG A 84 9.54 13.25 -13.69
CA ARG A 84 10.01 12.16 -14.57
C ARG A 84 11.08 11.27 -13.94
N GLU A 85 11.85 11.81 -13.01
CA GLU A 85 12.90 11.09 -12.31
C GLU A 85 12.40 10.05 -11.31
N TYR A 86 11.11 10.10 -10.93
CA TYR A 86 10.47 9.12 -10.06
C TYR A 86 10.00 7.89 -10.83
N ARG A 87 9.68 8.04 -12.12
CA ARG A 87 9.21 6.95 -12.99
C ARG A 87 10.13 5.72 -13.01
N ARG A 88 11.43 5.88 -12.83
CA ARG A 88 12.38 4.74 -12.77
C ARG A 88 12.28 3.91 -11.49
N PHE A 89 11.63 4.46 -10.46
CA PHE A 89 11.36 3.79 -9.19
C PHE A 89 9.90 3.39 -9.06
N ASP A 90 9.09 3.73 -10.05
CA ASP A 90 7.71 3.32 -10.12
C ASP A 90 7.65 1.82 -10.24
N ARG A 91 7.24 1.18 -9.15
CA ARG A 91 7.00 -0.24 -9.09
C ARG A 91 5.50 -0.39 -9.20
N HIS A 92 5.06 -1.33 -10.04
CA HIS A 92 3.64 -1.69 -10.15
C HIS A 92 2.72 -0.57 -10.67
N ASP A 93 3.29 0.37 -11.44
CA ASP A 93 2.58 1.49 -12.08
C ASP A 93 1.81 2.37 -11.08
N ALA A 94 2.31 2.47 -9.84
CA ALA A 94 1.69 3.22 -8.76
C ALA A 94 1.56 4.72 -9.09
N LEU A 95 2.54 5.31 -9.80
CA LEU A 95 2.46 6.72 -10.20
C LEU A 95 1.39 6.96 -11.28
N ASP A 96 1.19 6.03 -12.21
CA ASP A 96 0.10 6.12 -13.19
C ASP A 96 -1.26 6.06 -12.50
N ARG A 97 -1.42 5.19 -11.50
CA ARG A 97 -2.64 5.11 -10.70
C ARG A 97 -2.91 6.39 -9.91
N LEU A 98 -1.88 7.06 -9.39
CA LEU A 98 -2.02 8.35 -8.71
C LEU A 98 -2.52 9.44 -9.67
N GLU A 99 -1.99 9.48 -10.89
CA GLU A 99 -2.41 10.43 -11.92
C GLU A 99 -3.89 10.25 -12.28
N ASP A 100 -4.33 9.00 -12.48
CA ASP A 100 -5.73 8.68 -12.80
C ASP A 100 -6.72 9.05 -11.68
N LEU A 101 -6.29 8.94 -10.42
CA LEU A 101 -7.15 9.10 -9.24
C LEU A 101 -7.19 10.53 -8.68
N ALA A 102 -6.21 11.38 -8.99
CA ALA A 102 -6.01 12.67 -8.33
C ALA A 102 -7.26 13.55 -8.30
N GLN A 103 -7.97 13.68 -9.42
CA GLN A 103 -9.17 14.52 -9.48
C GLN A 103 -10.34 13.94 -8.66
N ALA A 104 -10.53 12.62 -8.72
CA ALA A 104 -11.61 11.94 -8.00
C ALA A 104 -11.37 11.93 -6.49
N ALA A 105 -10.11 11.76 -6.05
CA ALA A 105 -9.71 11.69 -4.65
C ALA A 105 -10.04 12.96 -3.85
N GLN A 106 -10.14 14.12 -4.49
CA GLN A 106 -10.54 15.37 -3.84
C GLN A 106 -12.01 15.35 -3.39
N ASN A 107 -12.84 14.55 -4.04
CA ASN A 107 -14.30 14.60 -3.90
C ASN A 107 -14.92 13.30 -3.35
N SER A 108 -14.16 12.20 -3.36
CA SER A 108 -14.63 10.87 -3.01
C SER A 108 -13.72 10.25 -1.96
N GLN A 109 -14.30 9.81 -0.84
CA GLN A 109 -13.54 9.12 0.20
C GLN A 109 -12.94 7.82 -0.33
N LEU A 110 -13.68 7.06 -1.13
CA LEU A 110 -13.17 5.82 -1.73
C LEU A 110 -11.96 6.09 -2.64
N ASP A 111 -12.04 7.09 -3.49
CA ASP A 111 -10.93 7.43 -4.39
C ASP A 111 -9.75 8.04 -3.64
N MET A 112 -10.00 8.75 -2.52
CA MET A 112 -8.95 9.17 -1.60
C MET A 112 -8.22 7.98 -1.00
N LEU A 113 -8.93 6.94 -0.56
CA LEU A 113 -8.31 5.72 -0.01
C LEU A 113 -7.44 5.02 -1.07
N LYS A 114 -7.93 4.92 -2.31
CA LYS A 114 -7.17 4.36 -3.43
C LYS A 114 -5.92 5.19 -3.73
N PHE A 115 -6.07 6.51 -3.77
CA PHE A 115 -4.97 7.44 -4.03
C PHE A 115 -3.88 7.30 -2.96
N LEU A 116 -4.25 7.33 -1.68
CA LEU A 116 -3.31 7.16 -0.58
C LEU A 116 -2.67 5.78 -0.54
N PHE A 117 -3.39 4.72 -0.93
CA PHE A 117 -2.84 3.38 -1.07
C PHE A 117 -1.69 3.37 -2.09
N TRP A 118 -1.91 3.89 -3.30
CA TRP A 118 -0.87 3.90 -4.34
C TRP A 118 0.32 4.79 -3.98
N TYR A 119 0.07 5.90 -3.28
CA TYR A 119 1.15 6.72 -2.72
C TYR A 119 2.01 5.92 -1.73
N LEU A 120 1.39 5.14 -0.85
CA LEU A 120 2.12 4.32 0.11
C LEU A 120 2.80 3.11 -0.52
N ASP A 121 2.21 2.49 -1.54
CA ASP A 121 2.85 1.39 -2.29
C ASP A 121 4.18 1.86 -2.92
N PHE A 122 4.15 3.00 -3.61
CA PHE A 122 5.36 3.64 -4.15
C PHE A 122 6.35 3.99 -3.04
N SER A 123 5.87 4.66 -1.99
CA SER A 123 6.70 5.14 -0.87
C SER A 123 7.37 3.99 -0.11
N ASN A 124 6.64 2.91 0.19
CA ASN A 124 7.16 1.73 0.87
C ASN A 124 8.20 0.99 0.02
N GLY A 125 8.09 1.07 -1.31
CA GLY A 125 9.12 0.63 -2.24
C GLY A 125 10.47 1.27 -1.97
N ILE A 126 10.50 2.61 -1.88
CA ILE A 126 11.70 3.40 -1.58
C ILE A 126 12.16 3.23 -0.13
N LEU A 127 11.24 3.34 0.84
CA LEU A 127 11.58 3.21 2.27
C LEU A 127 12.21 1.86 2.59
N LYS A 128 11.81 0.78 1.90
CA LYS A 128 12.40 -0.56 2.05
C LYS A 128 13.88 -0.59 1.66
N ASP A 129 14.27 0.23 0.69
CA ASP A 129 15.62 0.27 0.14
C ASP A 129 16.53 1.23 0.94
N VAL A 130 15.95 2.29 1.50
CA VAL A 130 16.69 3.31 2.27
C VAL A 130 16.75 3.00 3.77
N LEU A 131 15.68 2.48 4.37
CA LEU A 131 15.58 2.27 5.81
C LEU A 131 15.82 0.80 6.19
N ALA A 132 16.41 0.60 7.38
CA ALA A 132 16.50 -0.73 7.97
C ALA A 132 15.09 -1.33 8.21
N GLN A 133 14.94 -2.65 8.04
CA GLN A 133 13.65 -3.33 8.27
C GLN A 133 13.14 -3.22 9.73
N SER A 134 14.02 -2.88 10.66
CA SER A 134 13.68 -2.58 12.05
C SER A 134 13.14 -1.17 12.28
N ASN A 135 13.20 -0.28 11.29
CA ASN A 135 12.79 1.11 11.43
C ASN A 135 11.27 1.20 11.69
N PRO A 136 10.83 1.87 12.77
CA PRO A 136 9.42 2.02 13.10
C PRO A 136 8.59 2.69 11.99
N LEU A 137 9.13 3.70 11.32
CA LEU A 137 8.44 4.44 10.26
C LEU A 137 8.09 3.54 9.08
N LEU A 138 9.03 2.69 8.65
CA LEU A 138 8.80 1.71 7.59
C LEU A 138 7.75 0.67 8.01
N ARG A 139 7.72 0.26 9.28
CA ARG A 139 6.72 -0.68 9.79
C ARG A 139 5.33 -0.05 9.83
N GLU A 140 5.24 1.20 10.25
CA GLU A 140 3.99 1.97 10.31
C GLU A 140 3.44 2.23 8.91
N ALA A 141 4.27 2.73 7.98
CA ALA A 141 3.86 2.98 6.59
C ALA A 141 3.38 1.71 5.88
N ARG A 142 4.00 0.55 6.15
CA ARG A 142 3.54 -0.76 5.62
C ARG A 142 2.23 -1.23 6.24
N LEU A 143 2.01 -1.00 7.52
CA LEU A 143 0.73 -1.34 8.14
C LEU A 143 -0.37 -0.46 7.56
N LEU A 144 -0.08 0.83 7.41
CA LEU A 144 -0.99 1.84 6.89
C LEU A 144 -1.43 1.54 5.45
N GLU A 145 -0.49 1.17 4.57
CA GLU A 145 -0.76 0.72 3.20
C GLU A 145 -1.83 -0.38 3.18
N LYS A 146 -1.64 -1.42 4.02
CA LYS A 146 -2.56 -2.55 4.11
C LYS A 146 -3.91 -2.15 4.69
N GLN A 147 -3.93 -1.25 5.68
CA GLN A 147 -5.18 -0.76 6.27
C GLN A 147 -6.00 0.04 5.26
N LEU A 148 -5.37 0.92 4.48
CA LEU A 148 -6.06 1.66 3.42
C LEU A 148 -6.61 0.73 2.33
N ALA A 149 -5.87 -0.31 1.96
CA ALA A 149 -6.36 -1.32 1.04
C ALA A 149 -7.59 -2.06 1.60
N VAL A 150 -7.56 -2.49 2.87
CA VAL A 150 -8.71 -3.12 3.54
C VAL A 150 -9.91 -2.19 3.52
N TRP A 151 -9.73 -0.92 3.89
CA TRP A 151 -10.82 0.04 3.94
C TRP A 151 -11.43 0.24 2.56
N CYS A 152 -10.61 0.37 1.52
CA CYS A 152 -11.09 0.45 0.15
C CYS A 152 -11.90 -0.80 -0.24
N ILE A 153 -11.35 -2.00 -0.01
CA ILE A 153 -12.00 -3.26 -0.38
C ILE A 153 -13.32 -3.42 0.39
N CYS A 154 -13.32 -3.22 1.70
CA CYS A 154 -14.53 -3.29 2.52
C CYS A 154 -15.57 -2.25 2.07
N HIS A 155 -15.15 -1.04 1.71
CA HIS A 155 -16.06 -0.03 1.20
C HIS A 155 -16.70 -0.46 -0.12
N GLU A 156 -15.92 -0.95 -1.08
CA GLU A 156 -16.44 -1.43 -2.37
C GLU A 156 -17.39 -2.62 -2.20
N GLU A 157 -17.06 -3.55 -1.30
CA GLU A 157 -17.86 -4.76 -1.08
C GLU A 157 -19.17 -4.48 -0.32
N LEU A 158 -19.16 -3.56 0.65
CA LEU A 158 -20.27 -3.36 1.58
C LEU A 158 -21.18 -2.19 1.30
N GLN A 159 -20.74 -1.17 0.55
CA GLN A 159 -21.45 0.12 0.42
C GLN A 159 -22.94 0.00 0.07
N ASN A 160 -23.34 -1.06 -0.65
CA ASN A 160 -24.71 -1.25 -1.10
C ASN A 160 -25.60 -2.01 -0.09
N ASP A 161 -25.00 -2.83 0.78
CA ASP A 161 -25.75 -3.77 1.63
C ASP A 161 -25.54 -3.51 3.13
N ALA A 162 -24.35 -3.04 3.53
CA ALA A 162 -23.97 -2.78 4.92
C ALA A 162 -23.16 -1.46 5.06
N PRO A 163 -23.67 -0.31 4.58
CA PRO A 163 -22.93 0.94 4.58
C PRO A 163 -22.55 1.43 5.99
N ASP A 164 -23.41 1.22 7.00
CA ASP A 164 -23.14 1.65 8.38
C ASP A 164 -22.01 0.86 9.04
N SER A 165 -21.64 -0.28 8.47
CA SER A 165 -20.58 -1.13 9.02
C SER A 165 -19.18 -0.72 8.55
N ILE A 166 -19.09 0.09 7.48
CA ILE A 166 -17.82 0.60 6.96
C ILE A 166 -17.12 1.52 7.98
N PRO A 167 -17.79 2.53 8.57
CA PRO A 167 -17.17 3.36 9.62
C PRO A 167 -16.69 2.57 10.82
N GLU A 168 -17.44 1.57 11.27
CA GLU A 168 -17.05 0.74 12.43
C GLU A 168 -15.77 -0.06 12.14
N LEU A 169 -15.61 -0.61 10.93
CA LEU A 169 -14.35 -1.26 10.53
C LEU A 169 -13.16 -0.31 10.54
N ILE A 170 -13.38 0.93 10.13
CA ILE A 170 -12.35 1.97 10.12
C ILE A 170 -11.94 2.32 11.55
N HIS A 171 -12.92 2.63 12.41
CA HIS A 171 -12.70 2.98 13.82
C HIS A 171 -11.99 1.89 14.60
N HIS A 172 -12.31 0.62 14.33
CA HIS A 172 -11.74 -0.52 15.04
C HIS A 172 -10.71 -1.29 14.20
N SER A 173 -10.02 -0.58 13.30
CA SER A 173 -8.98 -1.16 12.44
C SER A 173 -7.81 -1.83 13.17
N SER A 174 -7.65 -1.54 14.47
CA SER A 174 -6.70 -2.22 15.35
C SER A 174 -7.03 -3.70 15.59
N TYR A 175 -8.31 -4.09 15.54
CA TYR A 175 -8.76 -5.47 15.81
C TYR A 175 -8.21 -6.47 14.79
N PHE A 176 -8.03 -6.05 13.55
CA PHE A 176 -7.51 -6.90 12.48
C PHE A 176 -6.05 -6.57 12.09
N ALA A 177 -5.40 -5.61 12.76
CA ALA A 177 -4.01 -5.24 12.45
C ALA A 177 -3.02 -6.40 12.60
N GLY A 178 -3.29 -7.37 13.49
CA GLY A 178 -2.49 -8.59 13.62
C GLY A 178 -2.51 -9.43 12.34
N VAL A 179 -3.70 -9.70 11.80
CA VAL A 179 -3.90 -10.44 10.55
C VAL A 179 -3.22 -9.72 9.38
N LEU A 180 -3.34 -8.39 9.29
CA LEU A 180 -2.70 -7.63 8.22
C LEU A 180 -1.18 -7.74 8.22
N LYS A 181 -0.52 -7.87 9.38
CA LYS A 181 0.94 -8.02 9.44
C LYS A 181 1.43 -9.27 8.71
N GLU A 182 0.64 -10.34 8.74
CA GLU A 182 0.98 -11.64 8.15
C GLU A 182 0.79 -11.68 6.62
N ILE A 183 -0.06 -10.81 6.08
CA ILE A 183 -0.38 -10.78 4.64
C ILE A 183 0.66 -9.95 3.89
N GLU A 184 1.18 -10.46 2.77
CA GLU A 184 2.13 -9.71 1.94
C GLU A 184 1.46 -8.54 1.21
N ALA A 185 2.18 -7.41 1.09
CA ALA A 185 1.69 -6.21 0.39
C ALA A 185 1.27 -6.49 -1.06
N GLY A 186 1.92 -7.46 -1.73
CA GLY A 186 1.59 -7.85 -3.11
C GLY A 186 0.16 -8.36 -3.28
N VAL A 187 -0.40 -9.02 -2.26
CA VAL A 187 -1.79 -9.50 -2.29
C VAL A 187 -2.77 -8.34 -2.36
N PHE A 188 -2.49 -7.26 -1.64
CA PHE A 188 -3.33 -6.05 -1.68
C PHE A 188 -3.23 -5.35 -3.02
N ARG A 189 -2.03 -5.26 -3.62
CA ARG A 189 -1.88 -4.72 -4.98
C ARG A 189 -2.68 -5.48 -6.01
N GLU A 190 -2.64 -6.81 -5.97
CA GLU A 190 -3.47 -7.65 -6.86
C GLU A 190 -4.96 -7.36 -6.65
N MET A 191 -5.41 -7.31 -5.40
CA MET A 191 -6.80 -7.00 -5.09
C MET A 191 -7.18 -5.57 -5.49
N MET A 192 -6.29 -4.59 -5.43
CA MET A 192 -6.56 -3.18 -5.75
C MET A 192 -6.43 -2.84 -7.24
N GLY A 193 -5.59 -3.58 -7.98
CA GLY A 193 -5.20 -3.26 -9.36
C GLY A 193 -5.96 -4.01 -10.46
N ASP A 194 -6.66 -5.10 -10.14
CA ASP A 194 -7.36 -5.96 -11.10
C ASP A 194 -8.87 -6.00 -10.83
N ASP A 195 -9.66 -5.68 -11.85
CA ASP A 195 -11.13 -5.69 -11.83
C ASP A 195 -11.72 -7.11 -11.94
N GLU A 196 -10.98 -8.07 -12.49
CA GLU A 196 -11.44 -9.45 -12.75
C GLU A 196 -11.13 -10.41 -11.59
N LEU A 197 -10.05 -10.18 -10.83
CA LEU A 197 -9.75 -10.93 -9.59
C LEU A 197 -10.69 -10.58 -8.42
N ARG A 198 -11.65 -9.66 -8.64
CA ARG A 198 -12.45 -9.01 -7.58
C ARG A 198 -13.36 -9.96 -6.82
N ASP A 199 -14.14 -10.81 -7.46
CA ASP A 199 -15.35 -11.29 -6.78
C ASP A 199 -15.10 -12.35 -5.69
N GLU A 200 -14.27 -13.38 -5.94
CA GLU A 200 -14.10 -14.47 -4.95
C GLU A 200 -12.97 -14.24 -3.95
N ARG A 201 -11.84 -13.67 -4.39
CA ARG A 201 -10.69 -13.45 -3.50
C ARG A 201 -10.97 -12.33 -2.52
N ARG A 202 -11.60 -11.23 -2.96
CA ARG A 202 -11.97 -10.14 -2.05
C ARG A 202 -13.07 -10.57 -1.09
N GLY A 203 -14.08 -11.31 -1.55
CA GLY A 203 -15.10 -11.87 -0.64
C GLY A 203 -14.51 -12.74 0.47
N ASN A 204 -13.59 -13.65 0.12
CA ASN A 204 -12.90 -14.46 1.13
C ASN A 204 -12.00 -13.61 2.06
N PHE A 205 -11.32 -12.61 1.51
CA PHE A 205 -10.47 -11.69 2.27
C PHE A 205 -11.29 -10.87 3.27
N VAL A 206 -12.36 -10.23 2.81
CA VAL A 206 -13.27 -9.44 3.63
C VAL A 206 -13.86 -10.30 4.75
N ARG A 207 -14.16 -11.58 4.47
CA ARG A 207 -14.63 -12.52 5.50
C ARG A 207 -13.60 -12.74 6.60
N ILE A 208 -12.32 -12.89 6.24
CA ILE A 208 -11.24 -13.04 7.22
C ILE A 208 -11.12 -11.78 8.09
N ILE A 209 -11.22 -10.59 7.48
CA ILE A 209 -11.19 -9.32 8.21
C ILE A 209 -12.37 -9.23 9.19
N PHE A 210 -13.57 -9.63 8.77
CA PHE A 210 -14.73 -9.57 9.66
C PHE A 210 -14.72 -10.61 10.75
N GLN A 211 -14.20 -11.81 10.50
CA GLN A 211 -13.98 -12.79 11.56
C GLN A 211 -12.98 -12.29 12.59
N ALA A 212 -11.99 -11.50 12.20
CA ALA A 212 -11.07 -10.86 13.15
C ALA A 212 -11.78 -9.74 13.93
N PHE A 213 -12.61 -8.93 13.28
CA PHE A 213 -13.42 -7.91 13.94
C PHE A 213 -14.44 -8.50 14.93
N GLU A 214 -15.19 -9.51 14.51
CA GLU A 214 -16.23 -10.18 15.30
C GLU A 214 -15.69 -10.79 16.60
N LYS A 215 -14.47 -11.34 16.57
CA LYS A 215 -13.83 -11.91 17.77
C LYS A 215 -13.57 -10.88 18.86
N GLU A 216 -13.35 -9.63 18.48
CA GLU A 216 -13.00 -8.54 19.38
C GLU A 216 -14.21 -7.64 19.71
N ALA A 217 -15.25 -7.69 18.89
CA ALA A 217 -16.46 -6.87 19.03
C ALA A 217 -17.22 -7.20 20.33
N GLN A 218 -17.46 -6.18 21.15
CA GLN A 218 -18.20 -6.28 22.42
C GLN A 218 -19.22 -5.15 22.59
N GLY A 219 -19.04 -4.04 21.89
CA GLY A 219 -19.91 -2.88 21.94
C GLY A 219 -21.22 -3.08 21.19
N LYS A 220 -22.29 -2.39 21.63
CA LYS A 220 -23.60 -2.48 20.96
C LYS A 220 -23.57 -2.06 19.49
N VAL A 221 -22.76 -1.05 19.16
CA VAL A 221 -22.62 -0.54 17.79
C VAL A 221 -21.80 -1.53 16.94
N GLU A 222 -20.70 -2.04 17.50
CA GLU A 222 -19.86 -3.07 16.87
C GLU A 222 -20.68 -4.35 16.56
N LEU A 223 -21.49 -4.81 17.52
CA LEU A 223 -22.34 -5.99 17.33
C LEU A 223 -23.39 -5.78 16.23
N LYS A 224 -23.94 -4.57 16.11
CA LYS A 224 -24.85 -4.24 15.01
C LYS A 224 -24.14 -4.24 13.65
N ALA A 225 -22.89 -3.79 13.59
CA ALA A 225 -22.07 -3.91 12.38
C ALA A 225 -21.79 -5.37 12.03
N VAL A 226 -21.51 -6.22 13.03
CA VAL A 226 -21.38 -7.67 12.85
C VAL A 226 -22.67 -8.29 12.28
N GLU A 227 -23.83 -7.92 12.79
CA GLU A 227 -25.13 -8.38 12.25
C GLU A 227 -25.30 -7.99 10.77
N GLN A 228 -25.01 -6.74 10.41
CA GLN A 228 -25.07 -6.29 9.01
C GLN A 228 -24.06 -7.02 8.11
N PHE A 229 -22.88 -7.39 8.62
CA PHE A 229 -21.95 -8.23 7.86
C PHE A 229 -22.54 -9.60 7.58
N HIS A 230 -23.12 -10.26 8.58
CA HIS A 230 -23.76 -11.56 8.40
C HIS A 230 -24.86 -11.49 7.36
N GLU A 231 -25.72 -10.46 7.41
CA GLU A 231 -26.77 -10.24 6.41
C GLU A 231 -26.22 -10.05 4.99
N HIS A 232 -25.16 -9.24 4.83
CA HIS A 232 -24.49 -9.07 3.54
C HIS A 232 -23.93 -10.40 3.01
N TYR A 233 -23.24 -11.16 3.86
CA TYR A 233 -22.63 -12.43 3.46
C TYR A 233 -23.68 -13.46 3.08
N ASP A 234 -24.73 -13.58 3.88
CA ASP A 234 -25.84 -14.48 3.60
C ASP A 234 -26.47 -14.13 2.25
N LYS A 235 -26.80 -12.85 2.02
CA LYS A 235 -27.39 -12.39 0.76
C LYS A 235 -26.49 -12.67 -0.45
N ARG A 236 -25.19 -12.38 -0.35
CA ARG A 236 -24.26 -12.42 -1.49
C ARG A 236 -23.74 -13.83 -1.78
N TYR A 237 -23.50 -14.64 -0.75
CA TYR A 237 -22.78 -15.91 -0.89
C TYR A 237 -23.62 -17.16 -0.63
N THR A 238 -24.83 -17.07 -0.04
CA THR A 238 -25.74 -18.25 0.06
C THR A 238 -26.65 -18.41 -1.16
N HIS A 239 -26.95 -17.33 -1.89
CA HIS A 239 -27.92 -17.33 -3.00
C HIS A 239 -27.34 -17.23 -4.43
N ARG A 240 -26.09 -16.76 -4.64
CA ARG A 240 -25.55 -16.53 -6.00
C ARG A 240 -24.38 -17.40 -6.48
N ASN A 241 -23.55 -17.97 -5.61
CA ASN A 241 -22.26 -18.57 -6.06
C ASN A 241 -22.00 -20.04 -5.66
N LYS A 242 -23.03 -20.88 -5.45
CA LYS A 242 -22.81 -22.33 -5.25
C LYS A 242 -22.10 -23.02 -6.43
N GLY A 243 -22.06 -22.40 -7.61
CA GLY A 243 -21.42 -22.96 -8.81
C GLY A 243 -20.06 -22.36 -9.20
N GLN A 244 -19.61 -21.27 -8.56
CA GLN A 244 -18.37 -20.58 -8.96
C GLN A 244 -17.21 -20.80 -7.99
N ILE A 245 -17.50 -21.10 -6.72
CA ILE A 245 -16.46 -21.33 -5.70
C ILE A 245 -15.83 -22.71 -5.95
N ARG A 246 -14.67 -22.74 -6.61
CA ARG A 246 -13.78 -23.90 -6.64
C ARG A 246 -12.73 -23.74 -5.54
N PHE A 247 -12.74 -24.68 -4.60
CA PHE A 247 -11.75 -24.83 -3.54
C PHE A 247 -10.35 -25.12 -4.10
#